data_AF-A0A954F164-F1
#
_entry.id   AF-A0A954F164-F1
#
_cell.length_a   1.000
_cell.length_b   1.000
_cell.length_c   1.000
_cell.angle_alpha   90.00
_cell.angle_beta   90.00
_cell.angle_gamma   90.00
#
_symmetry.space_group_name_H-M   'P 1'
#
loop_
_entity.id
_entity.type
_entity.pdbx_description
1 polymer ?
#
loop_
_entity_poly.entity_id
_entity_poly.type
_entity_poly.pdbx_seq_one_letter_code
_entity_poly.pdbx_strand_id
1 'polypeptide(L)'
;MRHFIVSVVFIFLGTGILSAQQAKGPDGEALAAIKKLGGNVMQVAQNDPRLDVTLHLADGEVTDAALADVAKLGDVLWLNLAGTKITDAGLAQLANLKSLEKLHLEKTDIGDAGL
;
A
#
# COMPACT_ATOMS: atom_id res chain seq x y z
N MET A 1 -32.94 -9.56 -45.01
CA MET A 1 -31.56 -9.46 -45.55
C MET A 1 -31.22 -7.99 -45.79
N ARG A 2 -29.95 -7.65 -45.54
CA ARG A 2 -29.24 -6.38 -45.84
C ARG A 2 -29.20 -5.36 -44.70
N HIS A 3 -28.15 -5.57 -43.92
CA HIS A 3 -27.43 -4.66 -43.04
C HIS A 3 -27.11 -3.31 -43.70
N PHE A 4 -27.24 -2.22 -42.94
CA PHE A 4 -26.52 -0.97 -43.16
C PHE A 4 -25.45 -0.85 -42.08
N ILE A 5 -24.18 -0.90 -42.50
CA ILE A 5 -23.00 -0.70 -41.67
C ILE A 5 -22.65 0.78 -41.77
N VAL A 6 -22.67 1.50 -40.65
CA VAL A 6 -22.08 2.85 -40.55
C VAL A 6 -20.68 2.66 -39.98
N SER A 7 -19.67 2.76 -40.83
CA SER A 7 -18.27 2.87 -40.40
C SER A 7 -18.04 4.25 -39.79
N VAL A 8 -17.77 4.31 -38.49
CA VAL A 8 -17.16 5.48 -37.85
C VAL A 8 -15.76 5.09 -37.44
N VAL A 9 -14.78 5.52 -38.23
CA VAL A 9 -13.36 5.47 -37.90
C VAL A 9 -13.11 6.59 -36.89
N PHE A 10 -12.99 6.24 -35.62
CA PHE A 10 -12.50 7.17 -34.59
C PHE A 10 -10.97 7.09 -34.55
N ILE A 11 -10.31 8.05 -35.20
CA ILE A 11 -8.90 8.33 -34.96
C ILE A 11 -8.84 9.10 -33.63
N PHE A 12 -8.57 8.38 -32.53
CA PHE A 12 -8.20 9.00 -31.27
C PHE A 12 -6.71 9.31 -31.28
N LEU A 13 -6.36 10.56 -31.59
CA LEU A 13 -5.12 11.17 -31.09
C LEU A 13 -5.35 11.50 -29.61
N GLY A 14 -5.22 10.49 -28.76
CA GLY A 14 -5.26 10.62 -27.31
C GLY A 14 -3.88 10.94 -26.75
N THR A 15 -3.46 12.20 -26.80
CA THR A 15 -2.35 12.66 -25.97
C THR A 15 -2.83 12.73 -24.52
N GLY A 16 -2.37 11.78 -23.73
CA GLY A 16 -2.15 11.94 -22.29
C GLY A 16 -3.36 12.33 -21.46
N ILE A 17 -4.33 11.44 -21.33
CA ILE A 17 -5.20 11.45 -20.14
C ILE A 17 -5.29 10.01 -19.64
N LEU A 18 -5.19 9.87 -18.32
CA LEU A 18 -5.57 8.72 -17.53
C LEU A 18 -4.50 7.63 -17.31
N SER A 19 -3.66 7.87 -16.31
CA SER A 19 -3.38 6.82 -15.32
C SER A 19 -4.04 7.17 -13.99
N ALA A 20 -5.32 7.57 -14.03
CA ALA A 20 -6.20 7.53 -12.86
C ALA A 20 -6.75 6.11 -12.64
N GLN A 21 -5.94 5.09 -12.95
CA GLN A 21 -6.34 3.68 -12.94
C GLN A 21 -5.38 2.82 -12.11
N GLN A 22 -4.95 3.34 -10.96
CA GLN A 22 -4.36 2.52 -9.89
C GLN A 22 -5.06 2.73 -8.52
N ALA A 23 -6.18 3.47 -8.47
CA ALA A 23 -6.86 3.83 -7.22
C ALA A 23 -8.24 3.17 -7.04
N LYS A 24 -8.46 1.98 -7.62
CA LYS A 24 -9.72 1.21 -7.50
C LYS A 24 -9.50 -0.25 -7.09
N GLY A 25 -8.56 -0.47 -6.19
CA GLY A 25 -8.42 -1.70 -5.40
C GLY A 25 -8.54 -1.38 -3.90
N PRO A 26 -8.60 -2.39 -3.01
CA PRO A 26 -8.52 -2.20 -1.55
C PRO A 26 -7.31 -1.33 -1.12
N ASP A 27 -6.31 -1.26 -1.99
CA ASP A 27 -5.12 -0.44 -1.88
C ASP A 27 -5.43 1.06 -1.82
N GLY A 28 -6.44 1.57 -2.53
CA GLY A 28 -6.71 3.01 -2.60
C GLY A 28 -7.11 3.62 -1.24
N GLU A 29 -7.97 2.92 -0.50
CA GLU A 29 -8.42 3.35 0.84
C GLU A 29 -7.31 3.15 1.88
N ALA A 30 -6.60 2.02 1.83
CA ALA A 30 -5.46 1.73 2.70
C ALA A 30 -4.34 2.76 2.53
N LEU A 31 -4.00 3.12 1.29
CA LEU A 31 -3.02 4.16 0.97
C LEU A 31 -3.42 5.52 1.55
N ALA A 32 -4.70 5.88 1.47
CA ALA A 32 -5.20 7.13 2.03
C ALA A 32 -5.13 7.14 3.56
N ALA A 33 -5.49 6.02 4.20
CA ALA A 33 -5.39 5.87 5.65
C ALA A 33 -3.95 5.98 6.14
N ILE A 34 -3.01 5.29 5.48
CA ILE A 34 -1.58 5.34 5.82
C ILE A 34 -1.03 6.75 5.66
N LYS A 35 -1.39 7.45 4.56
CA LYS A 35 -0.99 8.86 4.36
C LYS A 35 -1.57 9.80 5.41
N LYS A 36 -2.80 9.57 5.86
CA LYS A 36 -3.44 10.35 6.94
C LYS A 36 -2.71 10.18 8.27
N LEU A 37 -2.11 9.01 8.51
CA LEU A 37 -1.28 8.73 9.68
C LEU A 37 0.12 9.36 9.58
N GLY A 38 0.45 10.05 8.48
CA GLY A 38 1.80 10.55 8.20
C GLY A 38 2.73 9.51 7.58
N GLY A 39 2.22 8.31 7.28
CA GLY A 39 2.96 7.27 6.61
C GLY A 39 3.19 7.57 5.13
N ASN A 40 4.31 7.07 4.61
CA ASN A 40 4.69 7.13 3.21
C ASN A 40 4.56 5.75 2.58
N VAL A 41 4.06 5.71 1.34
CA VAL A 41 3.97 4.49 0.54
C VAL A 41 4.48 4.79 -0.86
N MET A 42 5.49 4.05 -1.28
CA MET A 42 6.15 4.21 -2.57
C MET A 42 6.34 2.86 -3.25
N GLN A 43 6.41 2.84 -4.58
CA GLN A 43 6.90 1.65 -5.29
C GLN A 43 8.40 1.55 -5.11
N VAL A 44 8.92 0.32 -4.97
CA VAL A 44 10.35 0.08 -4.79
C VAL A 44 11.16 0.43 -6.05
N ALA A 45 10.55 0.33 -7.24
CA ALA A 45 11.12 0.74 -8.51
C ALA A 45 10.03 1.03 -9.55
N GLN A 46 10.37 1.77 -10.61
CA GLN A 46 9.42 2.21 -11.65
C GLN A 46 8.67 1.08 -12.38
N ASN A 47 9.24 -0.14 -12.41
CA ASN A 47 8.66 -1.32 -13.05
C ASN A 47 8.45 -2.48 -12.07
N ASP A 48 8.44 -2.21 -10.78
CA ASP A 48 8.22 -3.21 -9.73
C ASP A 48 6.93 -2.83 -8.97
N PRO A 49 5.90 -3.71 -8.96
CA PRO A 49 4.63 -3.41 -8.30
C PRO A 49 4.74 -3.40 -6.78
N ARG A 50 5.84 -3.90 -6.20
CA ARG A 50 6.00 -4.03 -4.76
C ARG A 50 6.23 -2.68 -4.09
N LEU A 51 5.84 -2.62 -2.83
CA LEU A 51 5.77 -1.37 -2.06
C LEU A 51 6.84 -1.30 -0.97
N ASP A 52 7.40 -0.10 -0.81
CA ASP A 52 8.07 0.38 0.39
C ASP A 52 7.06 1.21 1.20
N VAL A 53 6.80 0.76 2.42
CA VAL A 53 5.88 1.40 3.36
C VAL A 53 6.67 1.83 4.59
N THR A 54 6.60 3.12 4.90
CA THR A 54 7.18 3.68 6.12
C THR A 54 6.09 4.38 6.91
N LEU A 55 5.83 3.97 8.15
CA LEU A 55 4.93 4.68 9.04
C LEU A 55 5.73 5.73 9.82
N HIS A 56 5.86 6.94 9.25
CA HIS A 56 6.64 8.04 9.84
C HIS A 56 5.75 8.97 10.69
N LEU A 57 6.26 9.40 11.83
CA LEU A 57 5.52 10.21 12.81
C LEU A 57 5.75 11.69 12.54
N ALA A 58 4.93 12.29 11.69
CA ALA A 58 4.74 13.75 11.69
C ALA A 58 3.64 14.10 12.71
N ASP A 59 3.78 13.67 13.98
CA ASP A 59 2.92 14.02 15.13
C ASP A 59 1.76 13.07 15.49
N GLY A 60 1.56 11.96 14.76
CA GLY A 60 0.51 10.95 15.04
C GLY A 60 0.96 9.79 15.95
N GLU A 61 0.02 9.06 16.56
CA GLU A 61 0.29 7.81 17.29
C GLU A 61 -0.04 6.61 16.38
N VAL A 62 0.98 5.82 16.01
CA VAL A 62 0.80 4.59 15.22
C VAL A 62 0.68 3.40 16.17
N THR A 63 -0.48 2.75 16.14
CA THR A 63 -0.84 1.57 16.95
C THR A 63 -1.21 0.40 16.05
N ASP A 64 -1.47 -0.77 16.66
CA ASP A 64 -1.82 -2.02 15.95
C ASP A 64 -2.98 -1.87 14.95
N ALA A 65 -3.87 -0.89 15.15
CA ALA A 65 -4.96 -0.59 14.23
C ALA A 65 -4.45 -0.18 12.83
N ALA A 66 -3.30 0.49 12.75
CA ALA A 66 -2.70 0.90 11.48
C ALA A 66 -2.24 -0.29 10.63
N LEU A 67 -1.88 -1.41 11.26
CA LEU A 67 -1.40 -2.60 10.54
C LEU A 67 -2.52 -3.31 9.78
N ALA A 68 -3.78 -3.12 10.16
CA ALA A 68 -4.92 -3.65 9.42
C ALA A 68 -5.02 -3.05 8.01
N ASP A 69 -4.62 -1.79 7.84
CA ASP A 69 -4.57 -1.14 6.53
C ASP A 69 -3.31 -1.52 5.75
N VAL A 70 -2.17 -1.65 6.42
CA VAL A 70 -0.93 -2.15 5.79
C VAL A 70 -1.12 -3.56 5.24
N ALA A 71 -1.80 -4.44 5.99
CA ALA A 71 -2.08 -5.82 5.57
C ALA A 71 -2.93 -5.92 4.30
N LYS A 72 -3.72 -4.88 3.96
CA LYS A 72 -4.55 -4.84 2.75
C LYS A 72 -3.76 -4.51 1.49
N LEU A 73 -2.57 -3.93 1.61
CA LEU A 73 -1.74 -3.54 0.46
C LEU A 73 -1.16 -4.75 -0.30
N GLY A 74 -1.08 -5.93 0.34
CA GLY A 74 -0.73 -7.22 -0.26
C GLY A 74 0.73 -7.38 -0.70
N ASP A 75 1.25 -6.43 -1.47
CA ASP A 75 2.56 -6.47 -2.14
C ASP A 75 3.62 -5.60 -1.44
N VAL A 76 3.58 -5.54 -0.11
CA VAL A 76 4.60 -4.81 0.68
C VAL A 76 5.89 -5.63 0.71
N LEU A 77 6.99 -5.04 0.24
CA LEU A 77 8.33 -5.63 0.26
C LEU A 77 9.14 -5.17 1.47
N TRP A 78 9.12 -3.86 1.73
CA TRP A 78 9.81 -3.24 2.85
C TRP A 78 8.80 -2.52 3.73
N LEU A 79 8.82 -2.82 5.03
CA LEU A 79 7.98 -2.17 6.01
C LEU A 79 8.83 -1.62 7.15
N ASN A 80 8.72 -0.32 7.38
CA ASN A 80 9.36 0.35 8.49
C ASN A 80 8.34 0.80 9.55
N LEU A 81 8.43 0.18 10.73
CA LEU A 81 7.62 0.46 11.92
C LEU A 81 8.45 1.06 13.06
N ALA A 82 9.68 1.50 12.80
CA ALA A 82 10.57 1.96 13.85
C ALA A 82 9.99 3.16 14.61
N GLY A 83 10.04 3.10 15.95
CA GLY A 83 9.53 4.16 16.83
C GLY A 83 8.01 4.21 16.98
N THR A 84 7.29 3.19 16.53
CA THR A 84 5.82 3.09 16.67
C THR A 84 5.41 2.32 17.92
N LYS A 85 4.14 2.40 18.34
CA LYS A 85 3.58 1.65 19.48
C LYS A 85 2.92 0.34 19.04
N ILE A 86 3.57 -0.35 18.11
CA ILE A 86 3.13 -1.66 17.66
C ILE A 86 3.52 -2.70 18.69
N THR A 87 2.61 -3.64 18.94
CA THR A 87 2.79 -4.75 19.87
C THR A 87 2.86 -6.09 19.12
N ASP A 88 3.16 -7.18 19.84
CA ASP A 88 3.12 -8.56 19.33
C ASP A 88 1.77 -8.90 18.66
N ALA A 89 0.66 -8.38 19.21
CA ALA A 89 -0.67 -8.63 18.67
C ALA A 89 -0.88 -7.94 17.31
N GLY A 90 -0.33 -6.73 17.14
CA GLY A 90 -0.32 -6.02 15.86
C GLY A 90 0.52 -6.75 14.82
N LEU A 91 1.69 -7.24 15.21
CA LEU A 91 2.62 -7.91 14.30
C LEU A 91 2.00 -9.14 13.63
N ALA A 92 1.15 -9.88 14.34
CA ALA A 92 0.42 -11.03 13.78
C ALA A 92 -0.45 -10.67 12.55
N GLN A 93 -0.88 -9.42 12.40
CA GLN A 93 -1.66 -8.97 11.24
C GLN A 93 -0.83 -8.94 9.95
N LEU A 94 0.50 -8.88 10.06
CA LEU A 94 1.41 -8.88 8.93
C LEU A 94 1.62 -10.27 8.31
N ALA A 95 1.09 -11.34 8.92
CA ALA A 95 1.28 -12.71 8.45
C ALA A 95 0.81 -12.98 7.00
N ASN A 96 -0.06 -12.11 6.47
CA ASN A 96 -0.56 -12.21 5.10
C ASN A 96 0.29 -11.46 4.06
N LEU A 97 1.28 -10.66 4.48
CA LEU A 97 2.21 -9.98 3.58
C LEU A 97 3.28 -10.95 3.06
N LYS A 98 2.89 -11.80 2.10
CA LYS A 98 3.76 -12.87 1.57
C LYS A 98 5.00 -12.36 0.82
N SER A 99 4.98 -11.10 0.40
CA SER A 99 6.07 -10.44 -0.31
C SER A 99 7.04 -9.69 0.61
N LEU A 100 6.81 -9.68 1.93
CA LEU A 100 7.61 -8.90 2.87
C LEU A 100 9.00 -9.53 3.05
N GLU A 101 10.04 -8.78 2.69
CA GLU A 101 11.45 -9.19 2.81
C GLU A 101 12.21 -8.41 3.88
N LYS A 102 11.79 -7.18 4.20
CA LYS A 102 12.43 -6.35 5.22
C LYS A 102 11.41 -5.75 6.16
N LEU A 103 11.63 -5.92 7.45
CA LEU A 103 10.81 -5.39 8.52
C LEU A 103 11.70 -4.70 9.56
N HIS A 104 11.51 -3.40 9.74
CA HIS A 104 12.23 -2.61 10.76
C HIS A 104 11.33 -2.39 11.97
N LEU A 105 11.78 -2.83 13.14
CA LEU A 105 11.01 -2.89 14.39
C LEU A 105 11.69 -2.14 15.55
N GLU A 106 12.74 -1.36 15.29
CA GLU A 106 13.49 -0.70 16.36
C GLU A 106 12.59 0.24 17.17
N LYS A 107 12.73 0.23 18.50
CA LYS A 107 11.95 1.10 19.40
C LYS A 107 10.43 0.91 19.27
N THR A 108 9.99 -0.34 19.13
CA THR A 108 8.58 -0.74 19.23
C THR A 108 8.31 -1.47 20.56
N ASP A 109 7.06 -1.82 20.82
CA ASP A 109 6.63 -2.60 21.99
C ASP A 109 6.53 -4.12 21.67
N ILE A 110 7.21 -4.58 20.62
CA ILE A 110 7.30 -6.00 20.23
C ILE A 110 8.32 -6.70 21.13
N GLY A 111 7.93 -7.84 21.69
CA GLY A 111 8.75 -8.73 22.50
C GLY A 111 9.01 -10.08 21.83
N ASP A 112 9.67 -10.98 22.56
CA ASP A 112 10.05 -12.31 22.07
C ASP A 112 8.85 -13.18 21.63
N ALA A 113 7.64 -12.89 22.10
CA ALA A 113 6.44 -13.61 21.70
C ALA A 113 5.97 -13.26 20.29
N GLY A 114 6.37 -12.10 19.75
CA GLY A 114 6.03 -11.65 18.41
C GLY A 114 7.02 -12.08 17.31
N LEU A 115 8.23 -12.53 17.66
CA LEU A 115 9.30 -12.92 16.73
C LEU A 115 9.37 -14.43 16.51
#